data_AF-M4RXT2-F1
#
_entry.id   AF-M4RXT2-F1
#
_cell.length_a   1.000
_cell.length_b   1.000
_cell.length_c   1.000
_cell.angle_alpha   90.00
_cell.angle_beta   90.00
_cell.angle_gamma   90.00
#
_symmetry.space_group_name_H-M   'P 1'
#
loop_
_entity.id
_entity.type
_entity.pdbx_description
1 polymer ?
#
loop_
_entity_poly.entity_id
_entity_poly.type
_entity_poly.pdbx_seq_one_letter_code
_entity_poly.pdbx_strand_id
1 'polypeptide(L)' 'MLFNANKVYDRQVIEGIGHYLQSTTADWDVYLEEDCLARLNNLDNWEVDGIIAYFDDPVMQSALSDLDIPVMG' A
#
# COMPACT_ATOMS: atom_id res chain seq x y z
N MET A 1 2.20 2.33 0.50
CA MET A 1 2.00 0.89 0.33
C MET A 1 1.73 0.25 1.68
N LEU A 2 0.74 -0.64 1.75
CA LEU A 2 0.32 -1.33 2.97
C LEU A 2 0.58 -2.84 2.84
N PHE A 3 1.81 -3.26 3.12
CA PHE A 3 2.26 -4.66 3.03
C PHE A 3 3.10 -5.03 4.25
N ASN A 4 3.03 -6.28 4.65
CA ASN A 4 3.81 -6.79 5.78
C ASN A 4 5.15 -7.37 5.28
N ALA A 5 6.23 -6.62 5.43
CA ALA A 5 7.58 -7.04 5.03
C ALA A 5 8.11 -8.31 5.74
N ASN A 6 7.45 -8.77 6.81
CA ASN A 6 7.77 -10.04 7.46
C ASN A 6 7.21 -11.25 6.70
N LYS A 7 6.19 -11.07 5.84
CA LYS A 7 5.63 -12.12 5.00
C LYS A 7 6.42 -12.24 3.70
N VAL A 8 6.83 -13.47 3.36
CA VAL A 8 7.61 -13.74 2.14
C VAL A 8 6.85 -13.31 0.88
N TYR A 9 5.53 -13.55 0.84
CA TYR A 9 4.68 -13.19 -0.29
C TYR A 9 4.64 -11.68 -0.51
N ASP A 10 4.33 -10.92 0.54
CA ASP A 10 4.31 -9.46 0.52
C ASP A 10 5.65 -8.87 0.04
N ARG A 11 6.79 -9.47 0.43
CA ARG A 11 8.10 -9.05 -0.09
C ARG A 11 8.27 -9.24 -1.59
N GLN A 12 7.73 -10.31 -2.17
CA GLN A 12 7.75 -10.52 -3.62
C GLN A 12 6.90 -9.48 -4.36
N VAL A 13 5.77 -9.10 -3.79
CA VAL A 13 4.93 -8.02 -4.34
C VAL A 13 5.69 -6.69 -4.30
N ILE A 14 6.31 -6.36 -3.16
CA ILE A 14 7.16 -5.16 -3.01
C ILE A 14 8.31 -5.17 -4.02
N GLU A 15 8.98 -6.30 -4.22
CA GLU A 15 10.06 -6.45 -5.21
C GLU A 15 9.54 -6.20 -6.64
N GLY A 16 8.38 -6.74 -6.99
CA GLY A 16 7.75 -6.51 -8.29
C GLY A 16 7.42 -5.04 -8.54
N ILE A 17 6.91 -4.33 -7.52
CA ILE A 17 6.67 -2.89 -7.58
C ILE A 17 8.00 -2.13 -7.75
N GLY A 18 9.02 -2.49 -6.97
CA GLY A 18 10.36 -1.90 -7.10
C GLY A 18 10.99 -2.12 -8.48
N HIS A 19 10.75 -3.27 -9.10
CA HIS A 19 11.17 -3.54 -10.48
C HIS A 19 10.38 -2.69 -11.49
N TYR A 20 9.08 -2.51 -11.30
CA TYR A 20 8.27 -1.62 -12.15
C TYR A 20 8.77 -0.18 -12.11
N LEU A 21 9.09 0.35 -10.93
CA LEU A 21 9.65 1.70 -10.78
C LEU A 21 11.01 1.85 -11.48
N GLN A 22 11.87 0.84 -11.40
CA GLN A 22 13.18 0.87 -12.06
C GLN A 22 13.11 0.71 -13.59
N SER A 23 12.11 -0.02 -14.09
CA SER A 23 11.95 -0.31 -15.52
C SER A 23 11.13 0.76 -16.27
N THR A 24 10.49 1.67 -15.54
CA THR A 24 9.67 2.74 -16.10
C THR A 24 10.23 4.11 -15.72
N THR A 25 9.75 5.17 -16.36
CA THR A 25 10.05 6.56 -15.95
C THR A 25 9.01 7.08 -14.97
N ALA A 26 8.43 6.20 -14.14
CA ALA A 26 7.44 6.59 -13.15
C ALA A 26 8.12 7.37 -12.02
N ASP A 27 7.68 8.60 -11.83
CA ASP A 27 8.17 9.50 -10.78
C ASP A 27 7.28 9.38 -9.54
N TRP A 28 7.38 8.24 -8.86
CA TRP A 28 6.57 7.94 -7.68
C TRP A 28 7.44 7.94 -6.42
N ASP A 29 7.06 8.76 -5.45
CA ASP A 29 7.57 8.65 -4.07
C ASP A 29 6.81 7.54 -3.34
N VAL A 30 7.46 6.38 -3.19
CA VAL A 30 6.83 5.19 -2.63
C VAL A 30 7.22 4.98 -1.17
N TYR A 31 6.20 4.97 -0.30
CA TYR A 31 6.34 4.71 1.12
C TYR A 31 5.80 3.32 1.47
N LEU A 32 6.50 2.58 2.33
CA LEU A 32 6.03 1.31 2.88
C LEU A 32 5.71 1.48 4.35
N GLU A 33 4.48 1.14 4.75
CA GLU A 33 4.07 1.23 6.14
C GLU A 33 4.37 -0.06 6.90
N GLU A 34 5.12 0.04 8.01
CA GLU A 34 5.49 -1.13 8.81
C GLU A 34 4.34 -1.65 9.68
N ASP A 35 3.50 -0.76 10.21
CA ASP A 35 2.30 -1.10 11.00
C ASP A 35 1.04 -0.53 10.33
N CYS A 36 0.65 -1.21 9.26
CA CYS A 36 -0.49 -0.83 8.43
C CYS A 36 -1.78 -0.73 9.26
N LEU A 37 -2.08 -1.76 10.07
CA LEU A 37 -3.33 -1.87 10.82
C LEU A 37 -3.46 -0.79 11.89
N ALA A 38 -2.37 -0.47 12.61
CA ALA A 38 -2.42 0.57 13.64
C ALA A 38 -2.69 1.97 13.05
N ARG A 39 -2.21 2.24 11.84
CA ARG A 39 -2.38 3.54 11.17
C ARG A 39 -3.60 3.65 10.26
N LEU A 40 -4.35 2.58 10.02
CA LEU A 40 -5.62 2.64 9.27
C LEU A 40 -6.58 3.71 9.82
N ASN A 41 -6.61 3.90 11.14
CA ASN A 41 -7.49 4.91 11.77
C ASN A 41 -7.15 6.36 11.43
N ASN A 42 -5.99 6.63 10.81
CA ASN A 42 -5.52 7.97 10.45
C ASN A 42 -5.23 8.09 8.94
N LEU A 43 -5.88 7.28 8.10
CA LEU A 43 -5.70 7.31 6.64
C LEU A 43 -6.01 8.68 6.05
N ASP A 44 -7.01 9.40 6.58
CA ASP A 44 -7.43 10.72 6.10
C ASP A 44 -6.31 11.79 6.18
N ASN A 45 -5.31 11.57 7.05
CA ASN A 45 -4.18 12.47 7.21
C ASN A 45 -3.01 12.14 6.27
N TRP A 46 -3.13 11.12 5.42
CA TRP A 46 -2.07 10.72 4.52
C TRP A 46 -2.15 11.56 3.25
N GLU A 47 -1.15 12.39 3.02
CA GLU A 47 -0.98 13.12 1.76
C GLU A 47 -0.36 12.18 0.71
N VAL A 48 -1.20 11.30 0.14
CA VAL A 48 -0.80 10.36 -0.92
C VAL A 48 -1.82 10.35 -2.06
N ASP A 49 -1.34 10.18 -3.29
CA ASP A 49 -2.20 10.12 -4.48
C ASP A 49 -2.83 8.75 -4.72
N GLY A 50 -2.43 7.73 -3.97
CA GLY A 50 -2.96 6.37 -4.10
C GLY A 50 -2.36 5.38 -3.12
N ILE A 51 -3.05 4.25 -2.94
CA ILE A 51 -2.66 3.19 -2.02
C ILE A 51 -2.59 1.86 -2.77
N ILE A 52 -1.48 1.16 -2.60
CA ILE A 52 -1.36 -0.27 -2.95
C ILE A 52 -1.34 -1.03 -1.63
N ALA A 53 -2.30 -1.94 -1.43
CA ALA A 53 -2.50 -2.62 -0.16
C ALA A 53 -2.78 -4.10 -0.33
N TYR A 54 -2.41 -4.90 0.66
CA TYR A 54 -2.84 -6.29 0.74
C TYR A 54 -4.33 -6.37 1.12
N PHE A 55 -5.17 -6.81 0.18
CA PHE A 55 -6.64 -6.80 0.35
C PHE A 55 -7.25 -8.08 0.92
N ASP A 56 -6.49 -9.09 1.36
CA ASP A 56 -7.12 -10.32 1.90
C ASP A 56 -7.65 -10.15 3.35
N ASP A 57 -7.36 -9.04 4.02
CA ASP A 57 -7.89 -8.73 5.36
C ASP A 57 -9.17 -7.89 5.24
N PRO A 58 -10.35 -8.40 5.69
CA PRO A 58 -11.60 -7.65 5.66
C PRO A 58 -11.53 -6.29 6.38
N VAL A 59 -10.68 -6.15 7.41
CA VAL A 59 -10.48 -4.88 8.12
C VAL A 59 -9.80 -3.87 7.20
N MET A 60 -8.79 -4.30 6.44
CA MET A 60 -8.11 -3.46 5.45
C MET A 60 -9.09 -3.04 4.35
N GLN A 61 -9.89 -3.99 3.82
CA GLN A 61 -10.88 -3.68 2.80
C GLN A 61 -11.86 -2.62 3.28
N SER A 62 -12.43 -2.80 4.47
CA SER A 62 -13.40 -1.86 5.04
C SER A 62 -12.79 -0.49 5.27
N ALA A 63 -11.56 -0.40 5.76
CA ALA A 63 -10.90 0.86 6.05
C ALA A 63 -10.53 1.66 4.77
N LEU A 64 -10.29 0.96 3.65
CA LEU A 64 -9.90 1.59 2.39
C LEU A 64 -11.08 1.83 1.44
N SER A 65 -12.26 1.25 1.72
CA SER A 65 -13.43 1.35 0.85
C SER A 65 -14.02 2.75 0.73
N ASP A 66 -13.84 3.57 1.76
CA ASP A 66 -14.42 4.92 1.86
C ASP A 66 -13.43 6.04 1.43
N LEU A 67 -12.26 5.67 0.89
CA LEU A 67 -11.26 6.65 0.45
C LEU A 67 -11.56 7.18 -0.95
N ASP A 68 -11.39 8.50 -1.12
CA ASP A 68 -11.53 9.19 -2.42
C ASP A 68 -10.33 9.00 -3.36
N ILE A 69 -9.23 8.41 -2.86
CA ILE A 69 -8.01 8.14 -3.62
C ILE A 69 -8.02 6.72 -4.22
N PRO A 70 -7.35 6.48 -5.36
CA PRO A 70 -7.29 5.16 -5.96
C PRO A 70 -6.62 4.14 -5.02
N VAL A 71 -7.29 3.01 -4.82
CA VAL A 71 -6.80 1.88 -4.03
C VAL A 71 -6.67 0.64 -4.92
N MET A 72 -5.49 0.02 -4.92
CA MET A 72 -5.18 -1.22 -5.62
C MET A 72 -4.93 -2.34 -4.60
N GLY A 73 -5.72 -3.42 -4.70
CA GLY A 73 -5.70 -4.58 -3.82
C GLY A 73 -5.24 -5.86 -4.49
#